data_AF-A0A6G8NKW7-F1
#
_entry.id   AF-A0A6G8NKW7-F1
#
_cell.length_a   1.000
_cell.length_b   1.000
_cell.length_c   1.000
_cell.angle_alpha   90.00
_cell.angle_beta   90.00
_cell.angle_gamma   90.00
#
_symmetry.space_group_name_H-M   'P 1'
#
loop_
_entity.id
_entity.type
_entity.pdbx_description
1 polymer ?
#
loop_
_entity_poly.entity_id
_entity_poly.type
_entity_poly.pdbx_seq_one_letter_code
_entity_poly.pdbx_strand_id
1 'polypeptide(L)' 'MTGAEKPRSDEAFALERVAVAAREVQVASAVLQAHFAVDGGRQPSTLELARFAAAMQELKDAREAFDLLIADDTDR' A
#
# COMPACT_ATOMS: atom_id res chain seq x y z
N MET A 1 -1.12 -15.69 34.86
CA MET A 1 -1.66 -14.41 34.34
C MET A 1 -1.66 -14.49 32.83
N THR A 2 -2.73 -15.03 32.23
CA THR A 2 -2.92 -15.06 30.79
C THR A 2 -3.44 -13.69 30.37
N GLY A 3 -2.53 -12.83 29.89
CA GLY A 3 -2.92 -11.61 29.19
C GLY A 3 -3.59 -12.03 27.89
N ALA A 4 -4.91 -11.91 27.81
CA ALA A 4 -5.63 -12.13 26.57
C ALA A 4 -5.14 -11.09 25.56
N GLU A 5 -4.44 -11.55 24.52
CA GLU A 5 -4.19 -10.76 23.33
C GLU A 5 -5.55 -10.27 22.83
N LYS A 6 -5.82 -8.97 22.98
CA LYS A 6 -7.02 -8.38 22.39
C LYS A 6 -6.91 -8.60 20.88
N PRO A 7 -7.94 -9.18 20.23
CA PRO A 7 -7.94 -9.28 18.78
C PRO A 7 -7.71 -7.88 18.20
N ARG A 8 -6.75 -7.77 17.28
CA ARG A 8 -6.47 -6.51 16.57
C ARG A 8 -7.78 -6.05 15.94
N SER A 9 -8.22 -4.82 16.22
CA SER A 9 -9.50 -4.36 15.66
C SER A 9 -9.40 -4.26 14.14
N ASP A 10 -10.53 -4.43 13.46
CA ASP A 10 -10.59 -4.51 12.01
C ASP A 10 -10.05 -3.22 11.36
N GLU A 11 -10.20 -2.08 12.02
CA GLU A 11 -9.62 -0.79 11.63
C GLU A 11 -8.09 -0.81 11.71
N ALA A 12 -7.51 -1.40 12.75
CA ALA A 12 -6.06 -1.49 12.92
C ALA A 12 -5.41 -2.46 11.92
N PHE A 13 -6.16 -3.47 11.46
CA PHE A 13 -5.74 -4.35 10.37
C PHE A 13 -5.85 -3.65 9.01
N ALA A 14 -6.96 -2.96 8.75
CA ALA A 14 -7.14 -2.21 7.51
C ALA A 14 -6.11 -1.08 7.35
N LEU A 15 -5.80 -0.36 8.44
CA LEU A 15 -4.75 0.67 8.44
C LEU A 15 -3.36 0.08 8.19
N GLU A 16 -3.05 -1.10 8.73
CA GLU A 16 -1.80 -1.81 8.43
C GLU A 16 -1.72 -2.17 6.94
N ARG A 17 -2.83 -2.65 6.35
CA ARG A 17 -2.88 -2.96 4.92
C ARG A 17 -2.60 -1.73 4.06
N VAL A 18 -3.17 -0.57 4.40
CA VAL A 18 -2.88 0.72 3.76
C VAL A 18 -1.40 1.07 3.86
N ALA A 19 -0.80 0.92 5.05
CA ALA A 19 0.61 1.24 5.28
C ALA A 19 1.56 0.32 4.48
N VAL A 20 1.23 -0.98 4.38
CA VAL A 20 1.99 -1.94 3.57
C VAL A 20 1.90 -1.59 2.09
N ALA A 21 0.69 -1.33 1.57
CA ALA A 21 0.51 -0.96 0.17
C ALA A 21 1.25 0.35 -0.19
N ALA A 22 1.24 1.35 0.71
CA ALA A 22 1.97 2.60 0.52
C ALA A 22 3.50 2.37 0.46
N ARG A 23 4.02 1.45 1.28
CA ARG A 23 5.42 1.05 1.22
C ARG A 23 5.78 0.38 -0.10
N GLU A 24 4.94 -0.50 -0.63
CA GLU A 24 5.18 -1.14 -1.93
C GLU A 24 5.18 -0.12 -3.08
N VAL A 25 4.30 0.89 -3.04
CA VAL A 25 4.33 2.01 -3.99
C VAL A 25 5.65 2.78 -3.90
N GLN A 26 6.13 3.06 -2.68
CA GLN A 26 7.41 3.75 -2.47
C GLN A 26 8.58 2.93 -3.04
N VAL A 27 8.63 1.63 -2.77
CA VAL A 27 9.68 0.73 -3.26
C VAL A 27 9.66 0.66 -4.79
N ALA A 28 8.49 0.45 -5.39
CA ALA A 28 8.35 0.40 -6.84
C ALA A 28 8.72 1.75 -7.49
N SER A 29 8.36 2.87 -6.86
CA SER A 29 8.76 4.21 -7.34
C SER A 29 10.28 4.42 -7.28
N ALA A 30 10.95 3.99 -6.20
CA ALA A 30 12.40 4.10 -6.07
C ALA A 30 13.14 3.31 -7.17
N VAL A 31 12.63 2.12 -7.54
CA VAL A 31 13.14 1.33 -8.67
C VAL A 31 13.00 2.11 -9.97
N LEU A 32 11.84 2.71 -10.24
CA LEU A 32 11.63 3.53 -11.42
C LEU A 32 12.55 4.76 -11.44
N GLN A 33 12.73 5.44 -10.31
CA GLN A 33 13.60 6.61 -10.18
C GLN A 33 15.07 6.28 -10.49
N ALA A 34 15.54 5.09 -10.13
CA ALA A 34 16.90 4.65 -10.42
C ALA A 34 17.21 4.61 -11.94
N HIS A 35 16.20 4.32 -12.77
CA HIS A 35 16.34 4.35 -14.24
C HIS A 35 16.59 5.77 -14.79
N PHE A 36 16.15 6.80 -14.07
CA PHE A 36 16.32 8.19 -14.49
C PHE A 36 17.57 8.87 -13.89
N ALA A 37 18.19 8.29 -12.86
CA ALA A 37 19.20 8.99 -12.04
C ALA A 37 20.65 8.84 -12.52
N VAL A 38 21.00 7.88 -13.38
CA VAL A 38 22.43 7.55 -13.64
C VAL A 38 22.93 7.84 -15.05
N ASP A 39 22.12 7.83 -16.12
CA ASP A 39 22.57 8.28 -17.45
C ASP A 39 21.40 8.60 -18.42
N GLY A 40 20.18 8.74 -17.89
CA GLY A 40 18.97 9.05 -18.67
C GLY A 40 18.59 8.05 -19.79
N GLY A 41 19.35 6.96 -19.96
CA GLY A 41 19.30 6.14 -21.18
C GLY A 41 18.58 4.80 -21.05
N ARG A 42 18.25 4.33 -19.84
CA ARG A 42 17.57 3.04 -19.68
C ARG A 42 16.11 3.25 -19.32
N GLN A 43 15.23 2.93 -20.27
CA GLN A 43 13.79 2.95 -20.05
C GLN A 43 13.42 1.86 -19.03
N PRO A 44 12.57 2.15 -18.02
CA PRO A 44 12.07 1.12 -17.14
C PRO A 44 11.35 0.03 -17.96
N SER A 45 11.55 -1.22 -17.55
CA SER A 45 10.93 -2.35 -18.22
C SER A 45 9.40 -2.32 -18.01
N THR A 46 8.66 -2.94 -18.95
CA THR A 46 7.21 -3.14 -18.83
C THR A 46 6.84 -3.83 -17.52
N LEU A 47 7.69 -4.74 -17.03
CA LEU A 47 7.47 -5.43 -15.75
C LEU A 47 7.55 -4.47 -14.55
N GLU A 48 8.50 -3.54 -14.53
CA GLU A 48 8.64 -2.56 -13.45
C GLU A 48 7.47 -1.57 -13.45
N LEU A 49 7.04 -1.14 -14.63
CA LEU A 49 5.83 -0.31 -14.79
C LEU A 49 4.57 -1.05 -14.32
N ALA A 50 4.41 -2.32 -14.69
CA ALA A 50 3.30 -3.15 -14.24
C ALA A 50 3.32 -3.35 -12.72
N ARG A 51 4.48 -3.56 -12.11
CA ARG A 51 4.63 -3.66 -10.64
C ARG A 51 4.22 -2.36 -9.95
N PHE A 52 4.65 -1.21 -10.47
CA PHE A 52 4.26 0.08 -9.92
C PHE A 52 2.75 0.33 -10.04
N ALA A 53 2.15 0.03 -11.19
CA ALA A 53 0.71 0.13 -11.39
C ALA A 53 -0.09 -0.79 -10.44
N ALA A 54 0.37 -2.02 -10.24
CA ALA A 54 -0.26 -2.96 -9.31
C ALA A 54 -0.19 -2.47 -7.86
N ALA A 55 0.97 -1.94 -7.43
CA ALA A 55 1.10 -1.37 -6.08
C ALA A 55 0.20 -0.15 -5.86
N MET A 56 0.05 0.71 -6.87
CA MET A 56 -0.87 1.86 -6.83
C MET A 56 -2.33 1.42 -6.72
N GLN A 57 -2.71 0.38 -7.45
CA GLN A 57 -4.06 -0.18 -7.39
C GLN A 57 -4.33 -0.79 -6.00
N GLU A 58 -3.41 -1.57 -5.46
CA GLU A 58 -3.56 -2.15 -4.12
C GLU A 58 -3.66 -1.07 -3.04
N LEU A 59 -2.89 0.03 -3.14
CA LEU A 59 -3.01 1.15 -2.21
C LEU A 59 -4.40 1.81 -2.28
N LYS A 60 -4.94 1.96 -3.49
CA LYS A 60 -6.29 2.48 -3.68
C LYS A 60 -7.32 1.55 -3.03
N ASP A 61 -7.27 0.25 -3.33
CA ASP A 61 -8.22 -0.73 -2.81
C ASP A 61 -8.12 -0.86 -1.27
N ALA A 62 -6.92 -0.79 -0.71
CA ALA A 62 -6.70 -0.75 0.72
C ALA A 62 -7.33 0.48 1.39
N ARG A 63 -7.20 1.65 0.76
CA ARG A 63 -7.78 2.89 1.27
C ARG A 63 -9.30 2.88 1.18
N GLU A 64 -9.87 2.46 0.05
CA GLU A 64 -11.33 2.36 -0.11
C GLU A 64 -11.94 1.40 0.92
N ALA A 65 -11.31 0.25 1.17
CA ALA A 65 -11.78 -0.68 2.20
C ALA A 65 -11.69 -0.09 3.62
N PHE A 66 -10.64 0.68 3.92
CA PHE A 66 -10.52 1.39 5.20
C PHE A 66 -11.60 2.47 5.34
N ASP A 67 -11.81 3.28 4.31
CA ASP A 67 -12.82 4.35 4.32
C ASP A 67 -14.24 3.79 4.53
N LEU A 68 -14.56 2.63 3.94
CA LEU A 68 -15.81 1.92 4.18
C LEU A 68 -15.97 1.46 5.63
N LEU A 69 -14.91 0.91 6.25
CA LEU A 69 -14.95 0.49 7.65
C LEU A 69 -15.19 1.67 8.60
N ILE A 70 -14.57 2.82 8.34
CA ILE A 70 -14.75 4.03 9.15
C ILE A 70 -16.15 4.63 8.98
N ALA A 71 -16.70 4.59 7.77
CA ALA A 71 -18.07 5.02 7.53
C ALA A 71 -19.08 4.16 8.30
N ASP A 72 -18.91 2.83 8.27
CA ASP A 72 -19.76 1.88 9.00
C ASP A 72 -19.64 2.03 10.54
N ASP A 73 -18.47 2.37 11.07
CA ASP A 73 -18.27 2.64 12.51
C ASP A 73 -18.95 3.96 12.95
N THR A 74 -19.01 4.95 12.05
CA THR A 74 -19.61 6.26 12.36
C THR A 74 -21.14 6.23 12.40
N ASP A 75 -21.78 5.29 11.69
CA ASP A 75 -23.23 5.09 11.68
C ASP A 75 -23.74 4.20 12.84
N ARG A 76 -22.86 3.74 13.73
CA ARG A 76 -23.15 2.79 14.81
C ARG A 76 -23.42 3.44 16.16
#